data_AF-J0H480-F1
#
_entry.id   AF-J0H480-F1
#
_cell.length_a   1.000
_cell.length_b   1.000
_cell.length_c   1.000
_cell.angle_alpha   90.00
_cell.angle_beta   90.00
_cell.angle_gamma   90.00
#
_symmetry.space_group_name_H-M   'P 1'
#
loop_
_entity.id
_entity.type
_entity.pdbx_description
1 polymer ?
#
loop_
_entity_poly.entity_id
_entity_poly.type
_entity_poly.pdbx_seq_one_letter_code
_entity_poly.pdbx_strand_id
1 'polypeptide(L)'
;MTILKRLLKRPLTSADLHRLTRQNLMKPPLPKEMYEAAAGLIGKSGLSLLDYWRKAFSMQLDEIAARKTWQGQRARLLELFFAEQGWCDIFASAKDIEAPVWRHLVSEVEPFAAIPKEHWKGLLSQKYIIALLSVACLEELAAKIHAFNSAKKLELRLHSEYYREILELDLQTNTMVHQMVGHDDEGAFELGGLKDEVINPLIADQYKLLDLMAEQIANSQIDIVSVKEKIDAFDVRKRELVGVFLANVPKSP
;
A
#
# COMPACT_ATOMS: atom_id res chain seq x y z
N MET A 1 -15.71 30.45 0.17
CA MET A 1 -15.77 29.88 1.54
C MET A 1 -14.61 28.93 1.87
N THR A 2 -14.20 28.03 0.96
CA THR A 2 -13.15 27.03 1.20
C THR A 2 -11.76 27.60 1.49
N ILE A 3 -11.37 28.69 0.82
CA ILE A 3 -10.08 29.37 1.06
C ILE A 3 -10.02 29.93 2.49
N LEU A 4 -11.09 30.57 2.97
CA LEU A 4 -11.17 31.11 4.33
C LEU A 4 -11.13 29.99 5.38
N LYS A 5 -11.84 28.88 5.16
CA LYS A 5 -11.77 27.70 6.06
C LYS A 5 -10.35 27.13 6.11
N ARG A 6 -9.65 27.05 4.98
CA ARG A 6 -8.25 26.63 4.92
C ARG A 6 -7.34 27.58 5.70
N LEU A 7 -7.44 28.89 5.47
CA LEU A 7 -6.64 29.89 6.17
C LEU A 7 -6.88 29.84 7.69
N LEU A 8 -8.12 29.64 8.11
CA LEU A 8 -8.52 29.56 9.52
C LEU A 8 -8.44 28.14 10.10
N LYS A 9 -7.91 27.16 9.36
CA LYS A 9 -7.82 25.74 9.74
C LYS A 9 -9.13 25.21 10.35
N ARG A 10 -10.27 25.55 9.73
CA ARG A 10 -11.60 25.07 10.13
C ARG A 10 -11.95 23.78 9.39
N PRO A 11 -12.55 22.79 10.06
CA PRO A 11 -12.93 21.53 9.42
C PRO A 11 -13.88 21.75 8.24
N LEU A 12 -13.68 20.96 7.20
CA LEU A 12 -14.48 20.95 5.98
C LEU A 12 -15.66 20.00 6.14
N THR A 13 -16.81 20.35 5.58
CA THR A 13 -17.96 19.44 5.54
C THR A 13 -17.80 18.42 4.40
N SER A 14 -18.60 17.35 4.42
CA SER A 14 -18.68 16.41 3.28
C SER A 14 -18.93 17.16 1.97
N ALA A 15 -19.91 18.07 1.93
CA ALA A 15 -20.19 18.89 0.75
C ALA A 15 -18.99 19.75 0.29
N ASP A 16 -18.16 20.25 1.21
CA ASP A 16 -16.94 20.99 0.85
C ASP A 16 -15.92 20.07 0.17
N LEU A 17 -15.68 18.86 0.72
CA LEU A 17 -14.73 17.89 0.17
C LEU A 17 -15.18 17.36 -1.19
N HIS A 18 -16.44 16.97 -1.31
CA HIS A 18 -17.06 16.55 -2.58
C HIS A 18 -16.97 17.63 -3.67
N ARG A 19 -17.18 18.89 -3.31
CA ARG A 19 -17.01 20.00 -4.27
C ARG A 19 -15.57 20.15 -4.73
N LEU A 20 -14.59 19.94 -3.86
CA LEU A 20 -13.16 20.07 -4.17
C LEU A 20 -12.62 18.93 -5.05
N THR A 21 -13.22 17.75 -4.97
CA THR A 21 -12.83 16.55 -5.74
C THR A 21 -13.71 16.27 -6.95
N ARG A 22 -14.81 17.01 -7.13
CA ARG A 22 -15.79 16.82 -8.21
C ARG A 22 -15.15 16.66 -9.60
N GLN A 23 -14.15 17.49 -9.94
CA GLN A 23 -13.53 17.42 -11.25
C GLN A 23 -12.86 16.07 -11.48
N ASN A 24 -12.14 15.55 -10.48
CA ASN A 24 -11.45 14.25 -10.57
C ASN A 24 -12.43 13.08 -10.55
N LEU A 25 -13.54 13.19 -9.82
CA LEU A 25 -14.62 12.18 -9.86
C LEU A 25 -15.28 12.10 -11.25
N MET A 26 -15.48 13.24 -11.90
CA MET A 26 -16.06 13.32 -13.24
C MET A 26 -15.06 12.93 -14.34
N LYS A 27 -13.80 13.31 -14.18
CA LYS A 27 -12.72 13.04 -15.12
C LYS A 27 -11.54 12.43 -14.35
N PRO A 28 -11.59 11.11 -14.09
CA PRO A 28 -10.55 10.41 -13.34
C PRO A 28 -9.19 10.61 -14.01
N PRO A 29 -8.10 10.79 -13.25
CA PRO A 29 -6.76 11.01 -13.79
C PRO A 29 -6.15 9.71 -14.34
N LEU A 30 -6.80 9.12 -15.34
CA LEU A 30 -6.34 7.92 -16.04
C LEU A 30 -5.96 8.25 -17.49
N PRO A 31 -4.96 7.55 -18.05
CA PRO A 31 -4.81 7.42 -19.50
C PRO A 31 -6.12 6.93 -20.14
N LYS A 32 -6.37 7.34 -21.38
CA LYS A 32 -7.63 7.06 -22.08
C LYS A 32 -7.92 5.57 -22.17
N GLU A 33 -6.89 4.77 -22.44
CA GLU A 33 -6.97 3.32 -22.60
C GLU A 33 -7.36 2.63 -21.29
N MET A 34 -6.80 3.10 -20.16
CA MET A 34 -7.15 2.60 -18.83
C MET A 34 -8.56 3.01 -18.43
N TYR A 35 -8.98 4.22 -18.81
CA TYR A 35 -10.35 4.69 -18.56
C TYR A 35 -11.37 3.80 -19.28
N GLU A 36 -11.16 3.52 -20.57
CA GLU A 36 -12.06 2.66 -21.36
C GLU A 36 -12.11 1.24 -20.80
N ALA A 37 -10.96 0.67 -20.44
CA ALA A 37 -10.89 -0.64 -19.80
C ALA A 37 -11.62 -0.68 -18.45
N ALA A 38 -11.41 0.32 -17.58
CA ALA A 38 -12.07 0.39 -16.27
C ALA A 38 -13.59 0.65 -16.37
N ALA A 39 -14.02 1.42 -17.38
CA ALA A 39 -15.44 1.66 -17.66
C ALA A 39 -16.14 0.39 -18.19
N GLY A 40 -15.42 -0.43 -18.98
CA GLY A 40 -15.94 -1.69 -19.55
C GLY A 40 -15.92 -2.87 -18.58
N LEU A 41 -15.16 -2.80 -17.48
CA LEU A 41 -15.13 -3.81 -16.43
C LEU A 41 -16.40 -3.71 -15.55
N ILE A 42 -17.47 -4.38 -15.99
CA ILE A 42 -18.75 -4.42 -15.29
C ILE A 42 -18.81 -5.64 -14.38
N GLY A 43 -18.98 -5.40 -13.07
CA GLY A 43 -19.15 -6.45 -12.08
C GLY A 43 -20.54 -7.11 -12.13
N LYS A 44 -20.73 -8.18 -11.34
CA LYS A 44 -22.02 -8.90 -11.25
C LYS A 44 -23.21 -8.01 -10.81
N SER A 45 -22.93 -6.90 -10.15
CA SER A 45 -23.91 -5.89 -9.73
C SER A 45 -24.35 -4.95 -10.86
N GLY A 46 -23.78 -5.07 -12.07
CA GLY A 46 -24.02 -4.16 -13.18
C GLY A 46 -23.28 -2.82 -13.08
N LEU A 47 -22.45 -2.62 -12.06
CA LEU A 47 -21.63 -1.41 -11.91
C LEU A 47 -20.27 -1.58 -12.59
N SER A 48 -19.80 -0.54 -13.27
CA SER A 48 -18.43 -0.46 -13.77
C SER A 48 -17.44 -0.31 -12.60
N LEU A 49 -16.17 -0.68 -12.83
CA LEU A 49 -15.10 -0.47 -11.86
C LEU A 49 -14.96 1.01 -11.47
N LEU A 50 -15.17 1.91 -12.43
CA LEU A 50 -15.15 3.36 -12.19
C LEU A 50 -16.30 3.82 -11.29
N ASP A 51 -17.51 3.30 -11.48
CA ASP A 51 -18.65 3.66 -10.63
C ASP A 51 -18.49 3.09 -9.22
N TYR A 52 -17.93 1.87 -9.12
CA TYR A 52 -17.53 1.30 -7.84
C TYR A 52 -16.51 2.19 -7.14
N TRP A 53 -15.44 2.61 -7.84
CA TRP A 53 -14.43 3.52 -7.30
C TRP A 53 -15.05 4.85 -6.86
N ARG A 54 -15.90 5.50 -7.67
CA ARG A 54 -16.56 6.77 -7.31
C ARG A 54 -17.34 6.64 -6.00
N LYS A 55 -18.06 5.52 -5.83
CA LYS A 55 -18.80 5.23 -4.60
C LYS A 55 -17.86 5.03 -3.41
N ALA A 56 -16.81 4.23 -3.57
CA ALA A 56 -15.83 3.99 -2.51
C ALA A 56 -15.11 5.29 -2.10
N PHE A 57 -14.66 6.08 -3.07
CA PHE A 57 -14.01 7.36 -2.84
C PHE A 57 -14.95 8.38 -2.18
N SER A 58 -16.23 8.39 -2.56
CA SER A 58 -17.26 9.20 -1.88
C SER A 58 -17.32 8.88 -0.38
N MET A 59 -17.31 7.59 -0.01
CA MET A 59 -17.32 7.18 1.39
C MET A 59 -16.05 7.65 2.12
N GLN A 60 -14.88 7.57 1.48
CA GLN A 60 -13.63 8.10 2.04
C GLN A 60 -13.72 9.60 2.35
N LEU A 61 -14.32 10.39 1.46
CA LEU A 61 -14.53 11.83 1.71
C LEU A 61 -15.44 12.05 2.92
N ASP A 62 -16.47 11.23 3.09
CA ASP A 62 -17.39 11.31 4.22
C ASP A 62 -16.70 10.92 5.54
N GLU A 63 -15.82 9.92 5.52
CA GLU A 63 -15.00 9.54 6.68
C GLU A 63 -14.03 10.65 7.09
N ILE A 64 -13.41 11.33 6.12
CA ILE A 64 -12.60 12.52 6.39
C ILE A 64 -13.48 13.61 7.01
N ALA A 65 -14.63 13.90 6.41
CA ALA A 65 -15.56 14.92 6.91
C ALA A 65 -16.06 14.65 8.34
N ALA A 66 -16.19 13.38 8.73
CA ALA A 66 -16.64 12.98 10.07
C ALA A 66 -15.67 13.38 11.20
N ARG A 67 -14.40 13.70 10.89
CA ARG A 67 -13.44 14.15 11.88
C ARG A 67 -13.73 15.59 12.32
N LYS A 68 -13.85 15.81 13.63
CA LYS A 68 -14.29 17.07 14.26
C LYS A 68 -13.29 18.23 14.13
N THR A 69 -12.02 17.93 13.89
CA THR A 69 -10.94 18.93 13.87
C THR A 69 -10.20 18.89 12.54
N TRP A 70 -9.64 20.02 12.12
CA TRP A 70 -8.82 20.10 10.91
C TRP A 70 -7.64 19.14 10.92
N GLN A 71 -6.97 18.99 12.07
CA GLN A 71 -5.89 18.04 12.23
C GLN A 71 -6.38 16.59 12.15
N GLY A 72 -7.56 16.29 12.71
CA GLY A 72 -8.17 14.97 12.59
C GLY A 72 -8.53 14.64 11.13
N GLN A 73 -9.03 15.61 10.37
CA GLN A 73 -9.28 15.45 8.93
C GLN A 73 -7.98 15.16 8.17
N ARG A 74 -6.91 15.90 8.48
CA ARG A 74 -5.59 15.69 7.89
C ARG A 74 -5.04 14.29 8.21
N ALA A 75 -5.14 13.85 9.46
CA ALA A 75 -4.69 12.52 9.88
C ALA A 75 -5.49 11.42 9.17
N ARG A 76 -6.83 11.53 9.12
CA ARG A 76 -7.67 10.55 8.40
C ARG A 76 -7.38 10.50 6.91
N LEU A 77 -7.13 11.65 6.29
CA LEU A 77 -6.72 11.70 4.89
C LEU A 77 -5.41 10.92 4.68
N LEU A 78 -4.43 11.08 5.57
CA LEU A 78 -3.14 10.38 5.50
C LEU A 78 -3.30 8.87 5.73
N GLU A 79 -4.09 8.46 6.72
CA GLU A 79 -4.43 7.04 6.94
C GLU A 79 -5.00 6.40 5.66
N LEU A 80 -5.97 7.07 5.02
CA LEU A 80 -6.56 6.61 3.77
C LEU A 80 -5.54 6.60 2.63
N PHE A 81 -4.67 7.61 2.55
CA PHE A 81 -3.60 7.66 1.56
C PHE A 81 -2.66 6.46 1.71
N PHE A 82 -2.19 6.16 2.93
CA PHE A 82 -1.29 5.04 3.16
C PHE A 82 -1.95 3.69 2.85
N ALA A 83 -3.23 3.52 3.21
CA ALA A 83 -3.97 2.30 2.89
C ALA A 83 -4.08 2.07 1.38
N GLU A 84 -4.41 3.11 0.61
CA GLU A 84 -4.51 2.99 -0.85
C GLU A 84 -3.12 2.85 -1.51
N GLN A 85 -2.13 3.61 -1.05
CA GLN A 85 -0.75 3.46 -1.53
C GLN A 85 -0.21 2.05 -1.26
N GLY A 86 -0.57 1.44 -0.13
CA GLY A 86 -0.22 0.05 0.18
C GLY A 86 -0.72 -0.93 -0.88
N TRP A 87 -1.94 -0.76 -1.40
CA TRP A 87 -2.45 -1.56 -2.51
C TRP A 87 -1.66 -1.35 -3.82
N CYS A 88 -1.21 -0.12 -4.08
CA CYS A 88 -0.32 0.16 -5.20
C CYS A 88 1.02 -0.59 -5.06
N ASP A 89 1.57 -0.59 -3.85
CA ASP A 89 2.86 -1.22 -3.55
C ASP A 89 2.76 -2.75 -3.63
N ILE A 90 1.70 -3.36 -3.07
CA ILE A 90 1.40 -4.80 -3.22
C ILE A 90 1.32 -5.18 -4.69
N PHE A 91 0.55 -4.44 -5.51
CA PHE A 91 0.45 -4.74 -6.94
C PHE A 91 1.80 -4.62 -7.64
N ALA A 92 2.56 -3.55 -7.36
CA ALA A 92 3.87 -3.33 -7.97
C ALA A 92 4.84 -4.49 -7.68
N SER A 93 4.82 -5.03 -6.46
CA SER A 93 5.68 -6.14 -6.04
C SER A 93 5.16 -7.52 -6.48
N ALA A 94 3.85 -7.71 -6.67
CA ALA A 94 3.25 -9.03 -6.91
C ALA A 94 2.76 -9.31 -8.34
N LYS A 95 2.63 -8.29 -9.21
CA LYS A 95 2.00 -8.41 -10.54
C LYS A 95 2.54 -9.56 -11.42
N ASP A 96 3.86 -9.77 -11.37
CA ASP A 96 4.56 -10.76 -12.20
C ASP A 96 4.83 -12.07 -11.45
N ILE A 97 4.37 -12.17 -10.19
CA ILE A 97 4.58 -13.31 -9.31
C ILE A 97 3.31 -14.18 -9.27
N GLU A 98 3.47 -15.49 -9.11
CA GLU A 98 2.34 -16.42 -8.98
C GLU A 98 1.56 -16.23 -7.66
N ALA A 99 0.24 -16.41 -7.72
CA ALA A 99 -0.65 -16.19 -6.59
C ALA A 99 -0.26 -16.95 -5.30
N PRO A 100 0.24 -18.20 -5.34
CA PRO A 100 0.67 -18.89 -4.13
C PRO A 100 1.72 -18.15 -3.29
N VAL A 101 2.58 -17.35 -3.92
CA VAL A 101 3.71 -16.66 -3.29
C VAL A 101 3.28 -15.42 -2.51
N TRP A 102 2.24 -14.72 -2.95
CA TRP A 102 1.76 -13.47 -2.34
C TRP A 102 0.38 -13.59 -1.69
N ARG A 103 -0.22 -14.78 -1.67
CA ARG A 103 -1.61 -14.99 -1.21
C ARG A 103 -1.87 -14.49 0.21
N HIS A 104 -0.89 -14.62 1.10
CA HIS A 104 -0.98 -14.25 2.51
C HIS A 104 -1.12 -12.75 2.72
N LEU A 105 -0.68 -11.93 1.75
CA LEU A 105 -0.84 -10.47 1.81
C LEU A 105 -2.31 -10.03 1.68
N VAL A 106 -3.16 -10.87 1.08
CA VAL A 106 -4.54 -10.49 0.72
C VAL A 106 -5.59 -11.47 1.19
N SER A 107 -5.21 -12.62 1.74
CA SER A 107 -6.14 -13.73 2.03
C SER A 107 -7.26 -13.38 3.01
N GLU A 108 -7.04 -12.42 3.90
CA GLU A 108 -8.01 -11.97 4.89
C GLU A 108 -8.90 -10.82 4.39
N VAL A 109 -8.60 -10.28 3.20
CA VAL A 109 -9.35 -9.17 2.62
C VAL A 109 -10.61 -9.73 1.95
N GLU A 110 -11.78 -9.25 2.39
CA GLU A 110 -13.10 -9.82 2.08
C GLU A 110 -13.31 -10.19 0.58
N PRO A 111 -12.99 -9.33 -0.41
CA PRO A 111 -13.05 -9.70 -1.82
C PRO A 111 -12.20 -10.93 -2.23
N PHE A 112 -11.03 -11.12 -1.64
CA PHE A 112 -10.15 -12.25 -1.94
C PHE A 112 -10.59 -13.52 -1.20
N ALA A 113 -11.11 -13.38 0.02
CA ALA A 113 -11.69 -14.49 0.77
C ALA A 113 -12.96 -15.06 0.09
N ALA A 114 -13.70 -14.23 -0.65
CA ALA A 114 -14.96 -14.60 -1.29
C ALA A 114 -14.83 -15.15 -2.72
N ILE A 115 -13.65 -15.05 -3.35
CA ILE A 115 -13.47 -15.35 -4.78
C ILE A 115 -12.42 -16.46 -4.96
N PRO A 116 -12.62 -17.40 -5.91
CA PRO A 116 -11.63 -18.42 -6.23
C PRO A 116 -10.25 -17.86 -6.63
N LYS A 117 -9.18 -18.59 -6.27
CA LYS A 117 -7.77 -18.18 -6.39
C LYS A 117 -7.35 -17.87 -7.83
N GLU A 118 -7.92 -18.57 -8.80
CA GLU A 118 -7.70 -18.38 -10.24
C GLU A 118 -8.06 -16.96 -10.72
N HIS A 119 -8.93 -16.24 -9.98
CA HIS A 119 -9.32 -14.87 -10.31
C HIS A 119 -8.56 -13.81 -9.51
N TRP A 120 -7.67 -14.19 -8.59
CA TRP A 120 -7.01 -13.26 -7.68
C TRP A 120 -6.11 -12.25 -8.40
N LYS A 121 -5.41 -12.64 -9.48
CA LYS A 121 -4.62 -11.69 -10.29
C LYS A 121 -5.50 -10.60 -10.90
N GLY A 122 -6.66 -10.98 -11.44
CA GLY A 122 -7.62 -10.02 -11.99
C GLY A 122 -8.18 -9.09 -10.91
N LEU A 123 -8.49 -9.64 -9.73
CA LEU A 123 -8.97 -8.85 -8.59
C LEU A 123 -7.90 -7.88 -8.06
N LEU A 124 -6.64 -8.31 -7.98
CA LEU A 124 -5.52 -7.46 -7.57
C LEU A 124 -5.32 -6.29 -8.55
N SER A 125 -5.43 -6.53 -9.86
CA SER A 125 -5.40 -5.45 -10.87
C SER A 125 -6.56 -4.46 -10.70
N GLN A 126 -7.78 -4.94 -10.40
CA GLN A 126 -8.91 -4.06 -10.13
C GLN A 126 -8.70 -3.21 -8.86
N LYS A 127 -8.19 -3.83 -7.79
CA LYS A 127 -7.82 -3.14 -6.55
C LYS A 127 -6.75 -2.09 -6.78
N TYR A 128 -5.73 -2.41 -7.58
CA TYR A 128 -4.69 -1.47 -7.99
C TYR A 128 -5.26 -0.24 -8.71
N ILE A 129 -6.16 -0.42 -9.67
CA ILE A 129 -6.77 0.72 -10.40
C ILE A 129 -7.56 1.63 -9.44
N ILE A 130 -8.35 1.03 -8.54
CA ILE A 130 -9.10 1.78 -7.52
C ILE A 130 -8.15 2.56 -6.61
N ALA A 131 -7.07 1.91 -6.17
CA ALA A 131 -6.07 2.51 -5.29
C ALA A 131 -5.33 3.66 -5.97
N LEU A 132 -4.85 3.46 -7.20
CA LEU A 132 -4.15 4.47 -7.99
C LEU A 132 -5.00 5.74 -8.15
N LEU A 133 -6.28 5.57 -8.49
CA LEU A 133 -7.23 6.67 -8.61
C LEU A 133 -7.44 7.40 -7.29
N SER A 134 -7.60 6.64 -6.19
CA SER A 134 -7.85 7.20 -4.86
C SER A 134 -6.64 7.96 -4.34
N VAL A 135 -5.43 7.40 -4.46
CA VAL A 135 -4.16 8.07 -4.12
C VAL A 135 -4.02 9.40 -4.85
N ALA A 136 -4.21 9.41 -6.18
CA ALA A 136 -4.10 10.64 -6.97
C ALA A 136 -5.10 11.71 -6.51
N CYS A 137 -6.34 11.32 -6.22
CA CYS A 137 -7.37 12.26 -5.76
C CYS A 137 -7.13 12.74 -4.33
N LEU A 138 -6.69 11.87 -3.41
CA LEU A 138 -6.32 12.23 -2.04
C LEU A 138 -5.12 13.18 -2.02
N GLU A 139 -4.11 12.94 -2.86
CA GLU A 139 -2.92 13.78 -2.96
C GLU A 139 -3.28 15.19 -3.44
N GLU A 140 -4.09 15.31 -4.50
CA GLU A 140 -4.55 16.60 -5.00
C GLU A 140 -5.41 17.33 -3.96
N LEU A 141 -6.30 16.61 -3.28
CA LEU A 141 -7.11 17.14 -2.19
C LEU A 141 -6.24 17.66 -1.04
N ALA A 142 -5.22 16.89 -0.65
CA ALA A 142 -4.28 17.26 0.40
C ALA A 142 -3.42 18.47 0.03
N ALA A 143 -2.98 18.58 -1.23
CA ALA A 143 -2.28 19.75 -1.74
C ALA A 143 -3.17 21.01 -1.67
N LYS A 144 -4.45 20.88 -2.06
CA LYS A 144 -5.43 21.99 -2.04
C LYS A 144 -5.78 22.46 -0.63
N ILE A 145 -5.90 21.53 0.32
CA ILE A 145 -6.43 21.79 1.67
C ILE A 145 -5.31 21.93 2.70
N HIS A 146 -4.45 20.93 2.81
CA HIS A 146 -3.45 20.81 3.87
C HIS A 146 -2.04 21.24 3.44
N ALA A 147 -1.89 21.80 2.24
CA ALA A 147 -0.63 22.30 1.69
C ALA A 147 0.48 21.23 1.68
N PHE A 148 0.13 20.01 1.25
CA PHE A 148 1.13 18.96 1.01
C PHE A 148 2.08 19.43 -0.10
N ASN A 149 3.24 19.88 0.34
CA ASN A 149 4.32 20.40 -0.48
C ASN A 149 5.24 19.26 -0.95
N SER A 150 6.28 19.61 -1.70
CA SER A 150 7.29 18.65 -2.17
C SER A 150 7.91 17.82 -1.04
N ALA A 151 8.17 18.43 0.12
CA ALA A 151 8.73 17.71 1.26
C ALA A 151 7.78 16.61 1.76
N LYS A 152 6.49 16.90 1.93
CA LYS A 152 5.51 15.87 2.33
C LYS A 152 5.41 14.75 1.30
N LYS A 153 5.53 15.05 0.00
CA LYS A 153 5.56 14.01 -1.05
C LYS A 153 6.78 13.09 -0.91
N LEU A 154 7.95 13.65 -0.55
CA LEU A 154 9.16 12.85 -0.31
C LEU A 154 8.99 11.94 0.91
N GLU A 155 8.35 12.41 1.99
CA GLU A 155 8.05 11.59 3.16
C GLU A 155 7.10 10.42 2.82
N LEU A 156 6.04 10.69 2.04
CA LEU A 156 5.11 9.64 1.57
C LEU A 156 5.81 8.64 0.66
N ARG A 157 6.71 9.11 -0.21
CA ARG A 157 7.54 8.25 -1.06
C ARG A 157 8.48 7.38 -0.24
N LEU A 158 9.15 7.93 0.78
CA LEU A 158 10.04 7.19 1.67
C LEU A 158 9.28 6.03 2.35
N HIS A 159 8.06 6.27 2.84
CA HIS A 159 7.21 5.22 3.41
C HIS A 159 6.90 4.12 2.38
N SER A 160 6.49 4.49 1.16
CA SER A 160 6.16 3.54 0.09
C SER A 160 7.39 2.74 -0.41
N GLU A 161 8.55 3.39 -0.52
CA GLU A 161 9.81 2.71 -0.86
C GLU A 161 10.19 1.70 0.22
N TYR A 162 10.12 2.08 1.49
CA TYR A 162 10.40 1.16 2.58
C TYR A 162 9.40 -0.01 2.65
N TYR A 163 8.12 0.24 2.41
CA TYR A 163 7.14 -0.85 2.34
C TYR A 163 7.47 -1.84 1.21
N ARG A 164 7.85 -1.34 0.03
CA ARG A 164 8.28 -2.19 -1.08
C ARG A 164 9.53 -3.01 -0.77
N GLU A 165 10.48 -2.49 0.01
CA GLU A 165 11.64 -3.28 0.47
C GLU A 165 11.22 -4.44 1.40
N ILE A 166 10.23 -4.22 2.26
CA ILE A 166 9.67 -5.28 3.12
C ILE A 166 9.01 -6.36 2.24
N LEU A 167 8.19 -5.94 1.28
CA LEU A 167 7.52 -6.85 0.34
C LEU A 167 8.52 -7.62 -0.53
N GLU A 168 9.58 -6.96 -0.99
CA GLU A 168 10.66 -7.59 -1.78
C GLU A 168 11.27 -8.76 -1.01
N LEU A 169 11.68 -8.55 0.25
CA LEU A 169 12.26 -9.60 1.09
C LEU A 169 11.29 -10.78 1.28
N ASP A 170 10.03 -10.48 1.59
CA ASP A 170 9.02 -11.49 1.85
C ASP A 170 8.71 -12.33 0.60
N LEU A 171 8.46 -11.66 -0.53
CA LEU A 171 8.07 -12.30 -1.78
C LEU A 171 9.22 -13.06 -2.43
N GLN A 172 10.45 -12.56 -2.36
CA GLN A 172 11.62 -13.29 -2.83
C GLN A 172 11.82 -14.58 -2.03
N THR A 173 11.70 -14.52 -0.70
CA THR A 173 11.82 -15.72 0.16
C THR A 173 10.72 -16.73 -0.16
N ASN A 174 9.47 -16.29 -0.28
CA ASN A 174 8.35 -17.17 -0.65
C ASN A 174 8.53 -17.76 -2.05
N THR A 175 9.11 -17.01 -2.99
CA THR A 175 9.40 -17.50 -4.34
C THR A 175 10.42 -18.63 -4.30
N MET A 176 11.51 -18.47 -3.54
CA MET A 176 12.54 -19.50 -3.37
C MET A 176 11.95 -20.79 -2.79
N VAL A 177 11.20 -20.68 -1.68
CA VAL A 177 10.51 -21.85 -1.08
C VAL A 177 9.59 -22.52 -2.10
N HIS A 178 8.79 -21.73 -2.83
CA HIS A 178 7.85 -22.26 -3.80
C HIS A 178 8.52 -23.00 -4.95
N GLN A 179 9.68 -22.52 -5.42
CA GLN A 179 10.45 -23.14 -6.50
C GLN A 179 11.14 -24.44 -6.08
N MET A 180 11.45 -24.61 -4.80
CA MET A 180 12.08 -25.83 -4.27
C MET A 180 11.07 -26.95 -4.03
N VAL A 181 9.82 -26.63 -3.71
CA VAL A 181 8.76 -27.64 -3.46
C VAL A 181 8.58 -28.55 -4.68
N GLY A 182 8.68 -29.86 -4.46
CA GLY A 182 8.58 -30.91 -5.48
C GLY A 182 9.90 -31.24 -6.19
N HIS A 183 10.97 -30.48 -5.94
CA HIS A 183 12.31 -30.70 -6.50
C HIS A 183 13.36 -30.98 -5.42
N ASP A 184 13.31 -30.23 -4.32
CA ASP A 184 14.15 -30.35 -3.12
C ASP A 184 13.29 -30.04 -1.90
N ASP A 185 12.46 -31.01 -1.50
CA ASP A 185 11.51 -30.85 -0.40
C ASP A 185 12.21 -30.64 0.96
N GLU A 186 13.40 -31.21 1.14
CA GLU A 186 14.20 -31.04 2.37
C GLU A 186 14.74 -29.61 2.46
N GLY A 187 15.36 -29.10 1.39
CA GLY A 187 15.79 -27.70 1.34
C GLY A 187 14.63 -26.71 1.42
N ALA A 188 13.47 -27.04 0.84
CA ALA A 188 12.25 -26.23 0.96
C ALA A 188 11.76 -26.16 2.41
N PHE A 189 11.81 -27.29 3.14
CA PHE A 189 11.43 -27.36 4.54
C PHE A 189 12.40 -26.56 5.43
N GLU A 190 13.71 -26.70 5.21
CA GLU A 190 14.73 -25.93 5.94
C GLU A 190 14.57 -24.42 5.71
N LEU A 191 14.40 -24.00 4.45
CA LEU A 191 14.19 -22.60 4.10
C LEU A 191 12.86 -22.07 4.67
N GLY A 192 11.81 -22.89 4.68
CA GLY A 192 10.54 -22.58 5.33
C GLY A 192 10.70 -22.34 6.84
N GLY A 193 11.42 -23.23 7.54
CA GLY A 193 11.73 -23.06 8.96
C GLY A 193 12.52 -21.78 9.24
N LEU A 194 13.53 -21.48 8.41
CA LEU A 194 14.31 -20.26 8.53
C LEU A 194 13.47 -19.00 8.26
N LYS A 195 12.53 -19.07 7.31
CA LYS A 195 11.57 -17.99 7.08
C LYS A 195 10.77 -17.72 8.35
N ASP A 196 10.23 -18.77 8.98
CA ASP A 196 9.37 -18.65 10.14
C ASP A 196 10.12 -18.17 11.39
N GLU A 197 11.32 -18.70 11.64
CA GLU A 197 12.09 -18.41 12.85
C GLU A 197 12.87 -17.10 12.79
N VAL A 198 13.22 -16.63 11.58
CA VAL A 198 14.19 -15.53 11.45
C VAL A 198 13.69 -14.41 10.54
N ILE A 199 13.21 -14.72 9.33
CA ILE A 199 12.79 -13.69 8.37
C ILE A 199 11.46 -13.05 8.79
N ASN A 200 10.47 -13.83 9.21
CA ASN A 200 9.15 -13.33 9.62
C ASN A 200 9.25 -12.38 10.84
N PRO A 201 10.04 -12.69 11.90
CA PRO A 201 10.28 -11.73 12.98
C PRO A 201 10.95 -10.44 12.51
N LEU A 202 11.91 -10.52 11.59
CA LEU A 202 12.56 -9.34 11.02
C LEU A 202 11.55 -8.48 10.24
N ILE A 203 10.75 -9.10 9.37
CA ILE A 203 9.67 -8.45 8.62
C ILE A 203 8.68 -7.78 9.60
N ALA A 204 8.30 -8.46 10.68
CA ALA A 204 7.39 -7.90 11.69
C ALA A 204 8.00 -6.66 12.36
N ASP A 205 9.30 -6.66 12.66
CA ASP A 205 9.99 -5.48 13.19
C ASP A 205 10.09 -4.34 12.16
N GLN A 206 10.28 -4.65 10.88
CA GLN A 206 10.25 -3.65 9.81
C GLN A 206 8.85 -3.02 9.65
N TYR A 207 7.77 -3.81 9.76
CA TYR A 207 6.40 -3.27 9.78
C TYR A 207 6.14 -2.33 10.95
N LYS A 208 6.69 -2.62 12.15
CA LYS A 208 6.60 -1.67 13.28
C LYS A 208 7.29 -0.34 12.96
N LEU A 209 8.41 -0.35 12.23
CA LEU A 209 9.04 0.88 11.77
C LEU A 209 8.19 1.60 10.72
N LEU A 210 7.59 0.86 9.79
CA LEU A 210 6.68 1.43 8.78
C LEU A 210 5.49 2.13 9.43
N ASP A 211 4.85 1.51 10.43
CA ASP A 211 3.76 2.10 11.22
C ASP A 211 4.20 3.35 11.97
N LEU A 212 5.39 3.32 12.59
CA LEU A 212 5.98 4.48 13.25
C LEU A 212 6.22 5.63 12.25
N MET A 213 6.70 5.33 11.05
CA MET A 213 6.88 6.33 9.99
C MET A 213 5.53 6.95 9.60
N ALA A 214 4.49 6.13 9.40
CA ALA A 214 3.15 6.61 9.09
C ALA A 214 2.62 7.56 10.18
N GLU A 215 2.77 7.19 11.46
CA GLU A 215 2.39 8.02 12.61
C GLU A 215 3.17 9.34 12.64
N GLN A 216 4.49 9.29 12.47
CA GLN A 216 5.32 10.50 12.47
C GLN A 216 4.98 11.44 11.30
N ILE A 217 4.72 10.89 10.11
CA ILE A 217 4.29 11.68 8.93
C ILE A 217 2.92 12.30 9.18
N ALA A 218 1.99 11.55 9.78
CA ALA A 218 0.68 12.02 10.19
C ALA A 218 0.76 13.17 11.19
N ASN A 219 1.77 13.20 12.05
CA ASN A 219 2.00 14.26 13.01
C ASN A 219 2.96 15.36 12.54
N SER A 220 3.52 15.25 11.33
CA SER A 220 4.57 16.16 10.80
C SER A 220 5.81 16.23 11.69
N GLN A 221 6.21 15.09 12.25
CA GLN A 221 7.31 14.93 13.19
C GLN A 221 8.26 13.81 12.75
N ILE A 222 8.39 13.58 11.44
CA ILE A 222 9.29 12.53 10.95
C ILE A 222 10.73 12.86 11.28
N ASP A 223 11.37 11.95 12.01
CA ASP A 223 12.79 11.99 12.30
C ASP A 223 13.52 11.10 11.30
N ILE A 224 13.97 11.72 10.20
CA ILE A 224 14.66 11.03 9.11
C ILE A 224 15.96 10.37 9.59
N VAL A 225 16.65 10.96 10.56
CA VAL A 225 17.90 10.40 11.09
C VAL A 225 17.60 9.12 11.85
N SER A 226 16.64 9.16 12.78
CA SER A 226 16.24 7.97 13.54
C SER A 226 15.67 6.86 12.64
N VAL A 227 14.84 7.22 11.65
CA VAL A 227 14.34 6.24 10.66
C VAL A 227 15.49 5.60 9.91
N LYS A 228 16.44 6.39 9.42
CA LYS A 228 17.60 5.88 8.69
C LYS A 228 18.45 4.93 9.55
N GLU A 229 18.76 5.29 10.79
CA GLU A 229 19.53 4.44 11.70
C GLU A 229 18.88 3.06 11.89
N LYS A 230 17.55 3.02 12.02
CA LYS A 230 16.81 1.76 12.14
C LYS A 230 16.82 0.95 10.84
N ILE A 231 16.66 1.61 9.69
CA ILE A 231 16.78 0.95 8.37
C ILE A 231 18.19 0.35 8.21
N ASP A 232 19.23 1.13 8.49
CA ASP A 232 20.63 0.68 8.40
C ASP A 232 20.89 -0.51 9.34
N ALA A 233 20.31 -0.52 10.55
CA ALA A 233 20.40 -1.64 11.48
C ALA A 233 19.72 -2.90 10.92
N PHE A 234 18.55 -2.77 10.29
CA PHE A 234 17.91 -3.89 9.59
C PHE A 234 18.76 -4.38 8.40
N ASP A 235 19.41 -3.48 7.66
CA ASP A 235 20.31 -3.84 6.55
C ASP A 235 21.56 -4.60 7.01
N VAL A 236 22.10 -4.27 8.18
CA VAL A 236 23.17 -5.07 8.81
C VAL A 236 22.66 -6.47 9.11
N ARG A 237 21.50 -6.58 9.78
CA ARG A 237 20.91 -7.89 10.13
C ARG A 237 20.59 -8.72 8.88
N LYS A 238 20.03 -8.11 7.82
CA LYS A 238 19.81 -8.78 6.53
C LYS A 238 21.11 -9.33 5.93
N ARG A 239 22.21 -8.56 5.97
CA ARG A 239 23.52 -9.01 5.46
C ARG A 239 24.12 -10.15 6.29
N GLU A 240 23.98 -10.09 7.61
CA GLU A 240 24.40 -11.19 8.49
C GLU A 240 23.65 -12.48 8.16
N LEU A 241 22.34 -12.36 7.90
CA LEU A 241 21.53 -13.49 7.46
C LEU A 241 22.02 -14.05 6.12
N VAL A 242 22.29 -13.20 5.12
CA VAL A 242 22.86 -13.64 3.83
C VAL A 242 24.17 -14.41 4.01
N GLY A 243 25.03 -13.99 4.96
CA GLY A 243 26.25 -14.71 5.30
C GLY A 243 25.99 -16.13 5.87
N VAL A 244 24.93 -16.29 6.66
CA VAL A 244 24.47 -17.59 7.16
C VAL A 244 23.84 -18.43 6.04
N PHE A 245 23.04 -17.80 5.17
CA PHE A 245 22.44 -18.44 3.99
C PHE A 245 23.51 -19.04 3.08
N LEU A 246 24.51 -18.25 2.66
CA LEU A 246 25.58 -18.70 1.75
C LEU A 246 26.50 -19.77 2.36
N ALA A 247 26.59 -19.85 3.68
CA ALA A 247 27.37 -20.88 4.37
C ALA A 247 26.63 -22.22 4.47
N ASN A 248 25.29 -22.20 4.45
CA ASN A 248 24.43 -23.36 4.66
C ASN A 248 23.78 -23.90 3.37
N VAL A 249 23.93 -23.24 2.21
CA VAL A 249 23.54 -23.86 0.94
C VAL A 249 24.45 -25.07 0.69
N PRO A 250 23.92 -26.30 0.54
CA PRO A 250 24.73 -27.45 0.21
C PRO A 250 25.47 -27.15 -1.10
N LYS A 251 26.81 -27.28 -1.08
CA LYS A 251 27.58 -27.29 -2.31
C LYS A 251 27.13 -28.52 -3.08
N SER A 252 26.35 -28.32 -4.15
CA SER A 252 26.04 -29.42 -5.07
C SER A 252 27.36 -30.09 -5.50
N PRO A 253 27.45 -31.43 -5.47
CA PRO A 253 28.59 -32.15 -6.02
C PRO A 253 28.71 -31.97 -7.54
#